data_AF-A0A0L7M0V6-F1
#
_entry.id   AF-A0A0L7M0V6-F1
#
_cell.length_a   1.000
_cell.length_b   1.000
_cell.length_c   1.000
_cell.angle_alpha   90.00
_cell.angle_beta   90.00
_cell.angle_gamma   90.00
#
_symmetry.space_group_name_H-M   'P 1'
#
loop_
_entity.id
_entity.type
_entity.pdbx_description
1 polymer ?
#
loop_
_entity_poly.entity_id
_entity_poly.type
_entity_poly.pdbx_seq_one_letter_code
_entity_poly.pdbx_strand_id
1 'polypeptide(L)'
;TVKLIYLIKEGTERAQRDSLQRIEKKSEEEKSSLENVDIDQLSESLCVSAIKYFDLKQHRNSDYKFSYDNMLNVKGNTGIYIIYGYSRICSIFRKSTINVEDISKGNKTYKYMIYIHINLCILKLYKNIIYI
;
A
#
# COMPACT_ATOMS: atom_id res chain seq x y z
N THR A 1 -8.13 29.76 8.66
CA THR A 1 -7.57 28.41 8.97
C THR A 1 -8.44 27.37 8.30
N VAL A 2 -7.84 26.41 7.58
CA VAL A 2 -8.58 25.32 6.92
C VAL A 2 -8.90 24.25 7.96
N LYS A 3 -10.16 23.75 8.02
CA LYS A 3 -10.50 22.66 8.94
C LYS A 3 -9.99 21.34 8.40
N LEU A 4 -9.30 20.57 9.24
CA LEU A 4 -8.73 19.26 8.88
C LEU A 4 -9.78 18.29 8.32
N ILE A 5 -10.99 18.32 8.86
CA ILE A 5 -12.09 17.44 8.41
C ILE A 5 -12.45 17.67 6.93
N TYR A 6 -12.41 18.91 6.45
CA TYR A 6 -12.69 19.21 5.04
C TYR A 6 -11.55 18.75 4.13
N LEU A 7 -10.30 18.84 4.61
CA LEU A 7 -9.12 18.38 3.89
C LEU A 7 -9.12 16.84 3.75
N ILE A 8 -9.46 16.12 4.81
CA ILE A 8 -9.59 14.66 4.73
C ILE A 8 -10.76 14.29 3.80
N LYS A 9 -11.91 14.95 3.92
CA LYS A 9 -13.08 14.70 3.07
C LYS A 9 -12.75 14.88 1.58
N GLU A 10 -12.11 15.98 1.21
CA GLU A 10 -11.69 16.23 -0.17
C GLU A 10 -10.69 15.17 -0.66
N GLY A 11 -9.74 14.77 0.20
CA GLY A 11 -8.81 13.69 -0.12
C GLY A 11 -9.50 12.34 -0.34
N THR A 12 -10.52 12.02 0.47
CA THR A 12 -11.33 10.80 0.34
C THR A 12 -12.11 10.81 -0.97
N GLU A 13 -12.78 11.93 -1.31
CA GLU A 13 -13.50 12.06 -2.59
C GLU A 13 -12.56 11.91 -3.81
N ARG A 14 -11.32 12.40 -3.70
CA ARG A 14 -10.28 12.20 -4.71
C ARG A 14 -9.84 10.74 -4.81
N ALA A 15 -9.56 10.10 -3.68
CA ALA A 15 -9.18 8.68 -3.63
C ALA A 15 -10.29 7.77 -4.17
N GLN A 16 -11.55 8.11 -3.91
CA GLN A 16 -12.72 7.41 -4.42
C GLN A 16 -12.82 7.50 -5.95
N ARG A 17 -12.74 8.71 -6.50
CA ARG A 17 -12.75 8.93 -7.96
C ARG A 17 -11.66 8.13 -8.65
N ASP A 18 -10.45 8.18 -8.11
CA ASP A 18 -9.29 7.44 -8.61
C ASP A 18 -9.50 5.92 -8.55
N SER A 19 -10.13 5.43 -7.48
CA SER A 19 -10.40 4.00 -7.28
C SER A 19 -11.45 3.50 -8.26
N LEU A 20 -12.57 4.23 -8.41
CA LEU A 20 -13.62 3.91 -9.37
C LEU A 20 -13.09 3.89 -10.81
N GLN A 21 -12.30 4.90 -11.22
CA GLN A 21 -11.69 4.93 -12.55
C GLN A 21 -10.77 3.72 -12.81
N ARG A 22 -10.15 3.15 -11.77
CA ARG A 22 -9.31 1.95 -11.89
C ARG A 22 -10.17 0.68 -11.95
N ILE A 23 -11.27 0.64 -11.21
CA ILE A 23 -12.22 -0.48 -11.22
C ILE A 23 -12.90 -0.59 -12.60
N GLU A 24 -13.25 0.53 -13.22
CA GLU A 24 -13.83 0.55 -14.57
C GLU A 24 -12.91 -0.09 -15.63
N LYS A 25 -11.59 0.01 -15.46
CA LYS A 25 -10.57 -0.55 -16.37
C LYS A 25 -10.28 -2.04 -16.13
N LYS A 26 -10.83 -2.64 -15.09
CA LYS A 26 -10.65 -4.07 -14.77
C LYS A 26 -11.57 -4.96 -15.59
N SER A 27 -11.28 -6.27 -15.63
CA SER A 27 -12.17 -7.25 -16.26
C SER A 27 -13.45 -7.44 -15.43
N GLU A 28 -14.52 -7.92 -16.06
CA GLU A 28 -15.80 -8.23 -15.38
C GLU A 28 -15.64 -9.20 -14.20
N GLU A 29 -14.76 -10.21 -14.32
CA GLU A 29 -14.44 -11.13 -13.22
C GLU A 29 -13.85 -10.38 -12.01
N GLU A 30 -12.93 -9.44 -12.26
CA GLU A 30 -12.33 -8.63 -11.20
C GLU A 30 -13.33 -7.64 -10.60
N LYS A 31 -14.25 -7.10 -11.40
CA LYS A 31 -15.32 -6.22 -10.89
C LYS A 31 -16.27 -6.98 -9.98
N SER A 32 -16.68 -8.20 -10.36
CA SER A 32 -17.55 -9.04 -9.52
C SER A 32 -16.92 -9.32 -8.15
N SER A 33 -15.60 -9.53 -8.09
CA SER A 33 -14.88 -9.71 -6.83
C SER A 33 -14.89 -8.48 -5.90
N LEU A 34 -15.30 -7.31 -6.41
CA LEU A 34 -15.33 -6.03 -5.70
C LEU A 34 -16.75 -5.56 -5.36
N GLU A 35 -17.80 -6.27 -5.77
CA GLU A 35 -19.21 -5.85 -5.59
C GLU A 35 -19.60 -5.65 -4.11
N ASN A 36 -19.00 -6.43 -3.20
CA ASN A 36 -19.25 -6.35 -1.76
C ASN A 36 -18.28 -5.43 -1.01
N VAL A 37 -17.42 -4.69 -1.73
CA VAL A 37 -16.44 -3.80 -1.11
C VAL A 37 -17.09 -2.45 -0.84
N ASP A 38 -17.05 -2.01 0.42
CA ASP A 38 -17.38 -0.63 0.78
C ASP A 38 -16.32 0.32 0.22
N ILE A 39 -16.66 0.97 -0.89
CA ILE A 39 -15.77 1.90 -1.59
C ILE A 39 -15.52 3.16 -0.76
N ASP A 40 -16.47 3.59 0.06
CA ASP A 40 -16.31 4.79 0.88
C ASP A 40 -15.27 4.54 1.98
N GLN A 41 -15.42 3.43 2.70
CA GLN A 41 -14.47 3.03 3.73
C GLN A 41 -13.08 2.75 3.15
N LEU A 42 -13.00 2.10 1.99
CA LEU A 42 -11.74 1.86 1.28
C LEU A 42 -11.06 3.19 0.92
N SER A 43 -11.81 4.14 0.37
CA SER A 43 -11.28 5.42 -0.10
C SER A 43 -10.79 6.28 1.05
N GLU A 44 -11.50 6.28 2.18
CA GLU A 44 -11.05 6.94 3.41
C GLU A 44 -9.74 6.35 3.93
N SER A 45 -9.66 5.01 4.01
CA SER A 45 -8.45 4.32 4.45
C SER A 45 -7.24 4.61 3.55
N LEU A 46 -7.45 4.62 2.23
CA LEU A 46 -6.43 4.99 1.25
C LEU A 46 -5.99 6.45 1.41
N CYS A 47 -6.93 7.38 1.56
CA CYS A 47 -6.66 8.81 1.76
C CYS A 47 -5.81 9.05 3.02
N VAL A 48 -6.26 8.53 4.16
CA VAL A 48 -5.57 8.71 5.45
C VAL A 48 -4.18 8.10 5.41
N SER A 49 -4.04 6.91 4.81
CA SER A 49 -2.74 6.24 4.67
C SER A 49 -1.79 7.01 3.75
N ALA A 50 -2.30 7.57 2.66
CA ALA A 50 -1.53 8.39 1.73
C ALA A 50 -1.00 9.67 2.40
N ILE A 51 -1.86 10.39 3.13
CA ILE A 51 -1.48 11.61 3.85
C ILE A 51 -0.43 11.28 4.92
N LYS A 52 -0.69 10.29 5.78
CA LYS A 52 0.24 9.88 6.84
C LYS A 52 1.60 9.49 6.29
N TYR A 53 1.62 8.65 5.26
CA TYR A 53 2.88 8.22 4.66
C TYR A 53 3.65 9.37 4.03
N PHE A 54 2.94 10.27 3.33
CA PHE A 54 3.59 11.38 2.64
C PHE A 54 4.19 12.41 3.60
N ASP A 55 3.59 12.58 4.77
CA ASP A 55 4.13 13.38 5.87
C ASP A 55 5.37 12.69 6.49
N LEU A 56 5.24 11.41 6.86
CA LEU A 56 6.29 10.65 7.55
C LEU A 56 7.53 10.34 6.70
N LYS A 57 7.40 10.27 5.38
CA LYS A 57 8.56 10.02 4.49
C LYS A 57 9.48 11.24 4.37
N GLN A 58 9.00 12.43 4.73
CA GLN A 58 9.82 13.65 4.69
C GLN A 58 10.71 13.70 5.92
N HIS A 59 11.81 14.43 5.83
CA HIS A 59 12.58 14.76 7.02
C HIS A 59 11.73 15.64 7.95
N ARG A 60 11.60 15.24 9.21
CA ARG A 60 10.75 15.91 10.22
C ARG A 60 11.04 17.41 10.40
N ASN A 61 12.28 17.84 10.16
CA ASN A 61 12.71 19.23 10.31
C ASN A 61 12.63 20.03 9.00
N SER A 62 12.12 19.42 7.92
CA SER A 62 12.00 20.04 6.62
C SER A 62 10.55 20.42 6.35
N ASP A 63 10.37 21.59 5.75
CA ASP A 63 9.07 21.97 5.19
C ASP A 63 8.73 21.10 4.00
N TYR A 64 7.43 20.89 3.77
CA TYR A 64 6.95 20.22 2.57
C TYR A 64 5.69 20.88 2.02
N LYS A 65 5.46 20.68 0.72
CA LYS A 65 4.25 21.14 0.04
C LYS A 65 3.17 20.06 0.09
N PHE A 66 2.06 20.35 0.75
CA PHE A 66 0.86 19.49 0.71
C PHE A 66 0.32 19.43 -0.72
N SER A 67 0.11 18.22 -1.26
CA SER A 67 -0.38 18.00 -2.61
C SER A 67 -1.06 16.64 -2.72
N TYR A 68 -2.38 16.65 -2.94
CA TYR A 68 -3.15 15.41 -3.13
C TYR A 68 -2.64 14.59 -4.30
N ASP A 69 -2.31 15.24 -5.43
CA ASP A 69 -1.86 14.55 -6.63
C ASP A 69 -0.56 13.76 -6.38
N ASN A 70 0.34 14.32 -5.56
CA ASN A 70 1.58 13.63 -5.17
C ASN A 70 1.35 12.55 -4.10
N MET A 71 0.40 12.75 -3.19
CA MET A 71 0.08 11.82 -2.10
C MET A 71 -0.67 10.58 -2.59
N LEU A 72 -1.67 10.79 -3.45
CA LEU A 72 -2.58 9.75 -3.96
C LEU A 72 -2.07 9.05 -5.23
N ASN A 73 -0.90 9.45 -5.74
CA ASN A 73 -0.31 8.82 -6.92
C ASN A 73 -0.03 7.33 -6.66
N VAL A 74 -0.45 6.46 -7.57
CA VAL A 74 -0.16 5.01 -7.51
C VAL A 74 1.29 4.71 -7.85
N LYS A 75 1.96 5.60 -8.57
CA LYS A 75 3.35 5.47 -8.96
C LYS A 75 4.22 6.33 -8.06
N GLY A 76 5.42 5.83 -7.77
CA GLY A 76 6.42 6.53 -6.98
C GLY A 76 6.37 6.18 -5.49
N ASN A 77 7.02 7.01 -4.68
CA ASN A 77 7.17 6.78 -3.25
C ASN A 77 5.94 7.32 -2.48
N THR A 78 4.83 6.58 -2.51
CA THR A 78 3.54 6.97 -1.91
C THR A 78 2.94 5.84 -1.06
N GLY A 79 2.05 6.20 -0.13
CA GLY A 79 1.33 5.22 0.68
C GLY A 79 0.43 4.32 -0.18
N ILE A 80 -0.18 4.88 -1.24
CA ILE A 80 -0.98 4.12 -2.20
C ILE A 80 -0.16 3.06 -2.91
N TYR A 81 1.07 3.38 -3.35
CA TYR A 81 1.96 2.40 -3.97
C TYR A 81 2.27 1.24 -3.02
N ILE A 82 2.56 1.53 -1.75
CA ILE A 82 2.86 0.50 -0.74
C ILE A 82 1.66 -0.42 -0.49
N ILE A 83 0.46 0.15 -0.30
CA ILE A 83 -0.77 -0.62 -0.09
C ILE A 83 -1.08 -1.50 -1.31
N TYR A 84 -0.89 -0.97 -2.52
CA TYR A 84 -1.06 -1.74 -3.74
C TYR A 84 -0.02 -2.86 -3.87
N GLY A 85 1.24 -2.61 -3.50
CA GLY A 85 2.27 -3.65 -3.42
C GLY A 85 1.90 -4.77 -2.44
N TYR A 86 1.43 -4.40 -1.25
CA TYR A 86 0.95 -5.35 -0.25
C TYR A 86 -0.22 -6.19 -0.77
N SER A 87 -1.23 -5.57 -1.38
CA SER A 87 -2.39 -6.30 -1.91
C SER A 87 -2.02 -7.29 -3.02
N ARG A 88 -1.01 -6.95 -3.85
CA ARG A 88 -0.44 -7.86 -4.86
C ARG A 88 0.26 -9.06 -4.23
N ILE A 89 1.04 -8.86 -3.17
CA ILE A 89 1.68 -9.94 -2.43
C ILE A 89 0.62 -10.88 -1.85
N CYS A 90 -0.42 -10.34 -1.18
CA CYS A 90 -1.53 -11.14 -0.68
C CYS A 90 -2.25 -11.90 -1.81
N SER A 91 -2.41 -11.29 -2.98
CA SER A 91 -3.03 -11.94 -4.13
C SER A 91 -2.22 -13.13 -4.66
N ILE A 92 -0.88 -13.12 -4.56
CA ILE A 92 -0.05 -14.26 -4.95
C ILE A 92 -0.39 -15.46 -4.07
N PHE A 93 -0.49 -15.26 -2.75
CA PHE A 93 -0.87 -16.33 -1.83
C PHE A 93 -2.30 -16.84 -2.07
N ARG A 94 -3.28 -15.95 -2.31
CA ARG A 94 -4.66 -16.38 -2.62
C ARG A 94 -4.78 -17.18 -3.91
N LYS A 95 -3.92 -16.92 -4.90
CA LYS A 95 -3.92 -17.63 -6.19
C LYS A 95 -3.00 -18.86 -6.18
N SER A 96 -2.19 -19.03 -5.14
CA SER A 96 -1.30 -20.17 -4.97
C SER A 96 -2.11 -21.39 -4.53
N THR A 97 -1.79 -22.56 -5.09
CA THR A 97 -2.31 -23.86 -4.65
C THR A 97 -1.57 -24.40 -3.42
N ILE A 98 -0.51 -23.73 -3.00
CA ILE A 98 0.34 -24.11 -1.86
C ILE A 98 -0.18 -23.40 -0.61
N ASN A 99 -0.51 -24.16 0.43
CA ASN A 99 -0.76 -23.60 1.75
C ASN A 99 0.57 -23.12 2.36
N VAL A 100 0.60 -21.87 2.83
CA VAL A 100 1.78 -21.26 3.43
C VAL A 100 2.22 -22.01 4.68
N GLU A 101 1.29 -22.64 5.39
CA GLU A 101 1.56 -23.44 6.59
C GLU A 101 2.35 -24.71 6.29
N ASP A 102 2.17 -25.29 5.10
CA ASP A 102 2.88 -26.49 4.64
C ASP A 102 4.33 -26.17 4.20
N ILE A 103 4.66 -24.89 4.01
CA ILE A 103 6.01 -24.43 3.74
C ILE A 103 6.81 -24.53 5.05
N SER A 104 7.34 -25.72 5.32
CA SER A 104 8.17 -25.97 6.49
C SER A 104 9.29 -24.93 6.64
N LYS A 105 9.61 -24.57 7.89
CA LYS A 105 10.75 -23.69 8.24
C LYS A 105 12.11 -24.38 8.02
N GLY A 106 12.21 -25.29 7.05
CA GLY A 106 13.47 -25.93 6.68
C GLY A 106 14.51 -24.90 6.23
N ASN A 107 15.78 -25.32 6.19
CA ASN A 107 16.88 -24.46 5.76
C ASN A 107 16.62 -23.92 4.34
N LYS A 108 16.25 -22.65 4.25
CA LYS A 108 15.99 -21.96 2.98
C LYS A 108 17.31 -21.68 2.29
N THR A 109 17.55 -22.33 1.16
CA THR A 109 18.70 -22.04 0.28
C THR A 109 18.33 -20.99 -0.76
N TYR A 110 19.06 -19.87 -0.79
CA TYR A 110 18.82 -18.78 -1.74
C TYR A 110 19.82 -18.87 -2.91
N LYS A 111 19.35 -19.33 -4.07
CA LYS A 111 20.20 -19.54 -5.26
C LYS A 111 20.55 -18.25 -6.01
N TYR A 112 19.69 -17.24 -5.96
CA TYR A 112 19.84 -16.02 -6.76
C TYR A 112 20.08 -14.79 -5.88
N MET A 113 20.91 -13.86 -6.38
CA MET A 113 21.29 -12.63 -5.68
C MET A 113 20.09 -11.79 -5.22
N ILE A 114 19.00 -11.76 -6.01
CA ILE A 114 17.79 -11.03 -5.65
C ILE A 114 17.15 -11.55 -4.36
N TYR A 115 17.13 -12.87 -4.16
CA TYR A 115 16.59 -13.48 -2.94
C TYR A 115 17.47 -13.16 -1.74
N ILE A 116 18.79 -13.15 -1.91
CA ILE A 116 19.72 -12.76 -0.84
C ILE A 116 19.47 -11.31 -0.43
N HIS A 117 19.32 -10.40 -1.40
CA HIS A 117 19.07 -8.98 -1.13
C HIS A 117 17.75 -8.75 -0.36
N ILE A 118 16.66 -9.40 -0.79
CA ILE A 118 15.36 -9.30 -0.11
C ILE A 118 15.47 -9.80 1.34
N ASN A 119 16.12 -10.95 1.57
CA ASN A 119 16.31 -11.47 2.92
C ASN A 119 17.15 -10.54 3.80
N LEU A 120 18.20 -9.93 3.24
CA LEU A 120 19.01 -8.95 3.96
C LEU A 120 18.17 -7.72 4.34
N CYS A 121 17.29 -7.25 3.46
CA CYS A 121 16.37 -6.15 3.76
C CYS A 121 15.38 -6.50 4.89
N ILE A 122 14.87 -7.73 4.92
CA ILE A 122 14.00 -8.22 6.00
C ILE A 122 14.74 -8.23 7.34
N LEU A 123 15.99 -8.72 7.36
CA LEU A 123 16.81 -8.73 8.58
C LEU A 123 17.15 -7.31 9.07
N LYS A 124 17.45 -6.39 8.14
CA LYS A 124 17.65 -4.97 8.48
C LYS A 124 16.40 -4.34 9.09
N LEU A 125 15.22 -4.65 8.58
CA LEU A 125 13.96 -4.17 9.14
C LEU A 125 13.79 -4.64 10.60
N TYR A 126 14.01 -5.93 10.86
CA TYR A 126 13.92 -6.50 12.21
C TYR A 126 14.89 -5.80 13.18
N LYS A 127 16.12 -5.55 12.74
CA LYS A 127 17.11 -4.81 13.52
C LYS A 127 16.70 -3.35 13.75
N ASN A 128 16.10 -2.68 12.77
CA ASN A 128 15.71 -1.27 12.95
C ASN A 128 14.46 -1.13 13.84
N ILE A 129 13.54 -2.10 13.85
CA ILE A 129 12.32 -2.04 14.69
C ILE A 129 12.63 -2.34 16.17
N ILE A 130 13.56 -3.26 16.46
CA ILE A 130 13.87 -3.66 17.84
C ILE A 130 14.66 -2.61 18.61
N TYR A 131 15.39 -1.74 17.90
CA TYR A 131 16.26 -0.73 18.50
C TYR A 131 15.64 0.69 18.42
N ILE A 132 14.33 0.78 18.18
CA ILE A 132 13.49 1.97 18.42
C ILE A 132 12.74 1.75 19.72
#